data_AF-A0A812SWL4-F1
#
_entry.id   AF-A0A812SWL4-F1
#
_cell.length_a   1.000
_cell.length_b   1.000
_cell.length_c   1.000
_cell.angle_alpha   90.00
_cell.angle_beta   90.00
_cell.angle_gamma   90.00
#
_symmetry.space_group_name_H-M   'P 1'
#
loop_
_entity.id
_entity.type
_entity.pdbx_description
1 polymer ?
#
loop_
_entity_poly.entity_id
_entity_poly.type
_entity_poly.pdbx_seq_one_letter_code
_entity_poly.pdbx_strand_id
1 'polypeptide(L)'
;MTSAPSAEPAAGIFLDLASFRHFAPLLEASQAYAQLSGCRFRISSFQAVEGESSEPTLEELSGERSERLAARASAAPQVAAFAERLQNREPCLLEELERAFRIVMVEGVRNAMVAAFQRLDLWPPLPPPPGIEEDDCCYEDVNSPVPVIAQRLYNDDVRRLLAVPCDGVQSPWLQRALTAAFIVDFAAEVGLPSPQMPPTQQEMIEEFSLRIQEYESQRAAPLPADEPEQRRLRPALEAFERALAPLKAESQRLREQGGRFVAENKTAIALGAVGVVGGAVAAVLAGGAIVAGRLAQRGSQEHGGSQESPQEPEQPEQ
;
A
#
# COMPACT_ATOMS: atom_id res chain seq x y z
N MET A 1 1.67 -36.28 -29.77
CA MET A 1 0.63 -35.31 -29.34
C MET A 1 1.05 -34.78 -27.98
N THR A 2 1.83 -33.69 -27.97
CA THR A 2 2.25 -32.99 -26.76
C THR A 2 1.11 -32.06 -26.35
N SER A 3 0.43 -32.39 -25.25
CA SER A 3 -0.56 -31.51 -24.64
C SER A 3 0.15 -30.21 -24.26
N ALA A 4 -0.39 -29.07 -24.69
CA ALA A 4 0.12 -27.78 -24.25
C ALA A 4 0.05 -27.72 -22.71
N PRO A 5 1.08 -27.19 -22.03
CA PRO A 5 1.02 -26.98 -20.59
C PRO A 5 -0.17 -26.06 -20.31
N SER A 6 -1.14 -26.55 -19.53
CA SER A 6 -2.23 -25.73 -19.01
C SER A 6 -1.60 -24.56 -18.27
N ALA A 7 -1.83 -23.34 -18.74
CA ALA A 7 -1.36 -22.14 -18.07
C ALA A 7 -1.88 -22.18 -16.62
N GLU A 8 -0.96 -22.19 -15.66
CA GLU A 8 -1.34 -22.04 -14.25
C GLU A 8 -2.17 -20.76 -14.13
N PRO A 9 -3.32 -20.83 -13.43
CA PRO A 9 -4.13 -19.63 -13.21
C PRO A 9 -3.26 -18.62 -12.47
N ALA A 10 -3.04 -17.46 -13.08
CA ALA A 10 -2.30 -16.38 -12.47
C ALA A 10 -2.88 -16.11 -11.07
N ALA A 11 -2.02 -16.03 -10.06
CA ALA A 11 -2.41 -15.78 -8.68
C ALA A 11 -3.31 -14.53 -8.61
N GLY A 12 -4.60 -14.75 -8.48
CA GLY A 12 -5.62 -13.72 -8.57
C GLY A 12 -5.76 -12.92 -7.29
N ILE A 13 -6.21 -11.67 -7.43
CA ILE A 13 -6.72 -10.91 -6.29
C ILE A 13 -8.09 -11.47 -5.91
N PHE A 14 -8.34 -11.77 -4.64
CA PHE A 14 -9.64 -12.28 -4.19
C PHE A 14 -10.18 -11.42 -3.06
N LEU A 15 -11.47 -11.08 -3.11
CA LEU A 15 -12.15 -10.42 -2.01
C LEU A 15 -12.33 -11.40 -0.83
N ASP A 16 -12.21 -10.88 0.40
CA ASP A 16 -12.36 -11.61 1.66
C ASP A 16 -13.83 -11.63 2.10
N LEU A 17 -14.53 -12.69 1.70
CA LEU A 17 -15.95 -12.90 2.02
C LEU A 17 -16.17 -13.15 3.52
N ALA A 18 -15.20 -13.76 4.21
CA ALA A 18 -15.36 -14.19 5.60
C ALA A 18 -15.35 -13.01 6.57
N SER A 19 -14.60 -11.95 6.26
CA SER A 19 -14.54 -10.74 7.08
C SER A 19 -15.80 -9.87 7.01
N PHE A 20 -16.61 -10.01 5.95
CA PHE A 20 -17.78 -9.16 5.65
C PHE A 20 -18.99 -10.01 5.24
N ARG A 21 -19.55 -10.75 6.20
CA ARG A 21 -20.60 -11.74 5.98
C ARG A 21 -21.88 -11.17 5.36
N HIS A 22 -22.26 -9.93 5.70
CA HIS A 22 -23.48 -9.31 5.18
C HIS A 22 -23.27 -8.78 3.76
N PHE A 23 -22.04 -8.41 3.40
CA PHE A 23 -21.60 -8.11 2.03
C PHE A 23 -21.19 -9.33 1.21
N ALA A 24 -21.02 -10.51 1.80
CA ALA A 24 -20.48 -11.70 1.12
C ALA A 24 -21.16 -12.02 -0.23
N PRO A 25 -22.51 -11.98 -0.38
CA PRO A 25 -23.15 -12.21 -1.68
C PRO A 25 -22.75 -11.21 -2.77
N LEU A 26 -22.58 -9.93 -2.42
CA LEU A 26 -22.08 -8.91 -3.35
C LEU A 26 -20.62 -9.16 -3.72
N LEU A 27 -19.79 -9.45 -2.72
CA LEU A 27 -18.35 -9.69 -2.91
C LEU A 27 -18.11 -10.92 -3.78
N GLU A 28 -18.85 -12.01 -3.55
CA GLU A 28 -18.80 -13.24 -4.35
C GLU A 28 -19.14 -12.97 -5.81
N ALA A 29 -20.27 -12.29 -6.06
CA ALA A 29 -20.69 -11.95 -7.42
C ALA A 29 -19.72 -10.99 -8.12
N SER A 30 -18.96 -10.19 -7.35
CA SER A 30 -18.05 -9.17 -7.86
C SER A 30 -16.59 -9.63 -7.98
N GLN A 31 -16.25 -10.89 -7.66
CA GLN A 31 -14.85 -11.37 -7.67
C GLN A 31 -14.14 -11.11 -9.00
N ALA A 32 -14.74 -11.54 -10.12
CA ALA A 32 -14.15 -11.37 -11.45
C ALA A 32 -13.98 -9.89 -11.82
N TYR A 33 -14.97 -9.05 -11.46
CA TYR A 33 -14.88 -7.62 -11.68
C TYR A 33 -13.75 -6.99 -10.85
N ALA A 34 -13.65 -7.36 -9.57
CA ALA A 34 -12.61 -6.86 -8.68
C ALA A 34 -11.20 -7.26 -9.15
N GLN A 35 -11.02 -8.46 -9.68
CA GLN A 35 -9.75 -8.87 -10.29
C GLN A 35 -9.35 -7.97 -11.46
N LEU A 36 -10.30 -7.68 -12.35
CA LEU A 36 -10.07 -6.86 -13.54
C LEU A 36 -9.93 -5.36 -13.22
N SER A 37 -10.49 -4.89 -12.10
CA SER A 37 -10.45 -3.49 -11.68
C SER A 37 -9.36 -3.17 -10.64
N GLY A 38 -8.65 -4.18 -10.13
CA GLY A 38 -7.69 -4.02 -9.03
C GLY A 38 -8.37 -3.72 -7.69
N CYS A 39 -9.47 -4.41 -7.40
CA CYS A 39 -10.33 -4.23 -6.22
C CYS A 39 -10.90 -2.81 -6.06
N ARG A 40 -11.21 -2.18 -7.19
CA ARG A 40 -11.84 -0.85 -7.22
C ARG A 40 -13.28 -0.97 -7.68
N PHE A 41 -14.19 -0.33 -6.94
CA PHE A 41 -15.59 -0.26 -7.35
C PHE A 41 -15.88 1.07 -8.05
N ARG A 42 -16.61 1.00 -9.16
CA ARG A 42 -17.12 2.16 -9.90
C ARG A 42 -18.53 1.84 -10.42
N ILE A 43 -19.54 2.59 -9.98
CA ILE A 43 -20.93 2.31 -10.40
C ILE A 43 -21.14 2.58 -11.89
N SER A 44 -20.38 3.52 -12.46
CA SER A 44 -20.36 3.80 -13.90
C SER A 44 -19.93 2.60 -14.76
N SER A 45 -19.27 1.60 -14.17
CA SER A 45 -18.96 0.34 -14.88
C SER A 45 -20.20 -0.54 -15.10
N PHE A 46 -21.28 -0.31 -14.36
CA PHE A 46 -22.51 -1.11 -14.35
C PHE A 46 -23.70 -0.40 -14.99
N GLN A 47 -23.58 0.91 -15.23
CA GLN A 47 -24.58 1.65 -16.00
C GLN A 47 -24.43 1.23 -17.46
N ALA A 48 -25.37 0.44 -17.96
CA ALA A 48 -25.47 0.18 -19.38
C ALA A 48 -25.56 1.53 -20.08
N VAL A 49 -24.68 1.78 -21.05
CA VAL A 49 -24.82 2.96 -21.90
C VAL A 49 -25.99 2.70 -22.82
N GLU A 50 -27.21 2.87 -22.30
CA GLU A 50 -28.46 2.80 -23.05
C GLU A 50 -28.45 3.95 -24.08
N GLY A 51 -27.85 3.70 -25.24
CA GLY A 51 -27.74 4.71 -26.30
C GLY A 51 -26.51 4.61 -27.20
N GLU A 52 -25.50 3.82 -26.87
CA GLU A 52 -24.38 3.58 -27.79
C GLU A 52 -24.73 2.47 -28.79
N SER A 53 -25.60 2.81 -29.75
CA SER A 53 -25.79 2.08 -31.02
C SER A 53 -24.64 2.34 -32.01
N SER A 54 -23.46 2.70 -31.50
CA SER A 54 -22.25 2.78 -32.29
C SER A 54 -21.79 1.35 -32.56
N GLU A 55 -21.79 0.93 -33.82
CA GLU A 55 -21.28 -0.38 -34.22
C GLU A 55 -19.90 -0.62 -33.58
N PRO A 56 -19.66 -1.83 -33.01
CA PRO A 56 -18.43 -2.13 -32.33
C PRO A 56 -17.25 -1.95 -33.28
N THR A 57 -16.35 -1.03 -32.96
CA THR A 57 -15.13 -0.82 -33.74
C THR A 57 -14.26 -2.08 -33.63
N LEU A 58 -13.53 -2.48 -34.68
CA LEU A 58 -12.78 -3.75 -34.74
C LEU A 58 -11.76 -3.97 -33.59
N GLU A 59 -11.35 -2.90 -32.89
CA GLU A 59 -10.53 -2.94 -31.67
C GLU A 59 -11.29 -3.46 -30.42
N GLU A 60 -12.62 -3.55 -30.47
CA GLU A 60 -13.46 -4.06 -29.38
C GLU A 60 -13.45 -5.60 -29.24
N LEU A 61 -12.77 -6.30 -30.15
CA LEU A 61 -12.62 -7.76 -30.15
C LEU A 61 -11.46 -8.28 -29.28
N SER A 62 -10.79 -7.41 -28.51
CA SER A 62 -9.80 -7.89 -27.53
C SER A 62 -10.51 -8.67 -26.41
N GLY A 63 -9.99 -9.86 -26.10
CA GLY A 63 -10.59 -10.77 -25.11
C GLY A 63 -10.82 -10.10 -23.75
N GLU A 64 -9.93 -9.21 -23.33
CA GLU A 64 -10.03 -8.47 -22.06
C GLU A 64 -11.31 -7.62 -21.94
N ARG A 65 -11.76 -6.99 -23.02
CA ARG A 65 -13.00 -6.19 -22.98
C ARG A 65 -14.22 -7.10 -22.83
N SER A 66 -14.22 -8.22 -23.55
CA SER A 66 -15.28 -9.23 -23.45
C SER A 66 -15.37 -9.79 -22.03
N GLU A 67 -14.23 -10.14 -21.43
CA GLU A 67 -14.15 -10.62 -20.04
C GLU A 67 -14.65 -9.58 -19.03
N ARG A 68 -14.24 -8.30 -19.17
CA ARG A 68 -14.74 -7.21 -18.32
C ARG A 68 -16.25 -7.02 -18.44
N LEU A 69 -16.80 -7.10 -19.65
CA LEU A 69 -18.25 -6.98 -19.87
C LEU A 69 -19.00 -8.16 -19.25
N ALA A 70 -18.50 -9.38 -19.42
CA ALA A 70 -19.08 -10.58 -18.82
C ALA A 70 -19.07 -10.51 -17.28
N ALA A 71 -17.94 -10.09 -16.69
CA ALA A 71 -17.81 -9.92 -15.25
C ALA A 71 -18.78 -8.87 -14.69
N ARG A 72 -18.94 -7.74 -15.39
CA ARG A 72 -19.92 -6.69 -15.01
C ARG A 72 -21.35 -7.19 -15.11
N ALA A 73 -21.71 -7.82 -16.22
CA ALA A 73 -23.05 -8.38 -16.44
C ALA A 73 -23.42 -9.40 -15.35
N SER A 74 -22.46 -10.23 -14.94
CA SER A 74 -22.63 -11.21 -13.87
C SER A 74 -22.87 -10.56 -12.50
N ALA A 75 -22.14 -9.50 -12.16
CA ALA A 75 -22.25 -8.84 -10.85
C ALA A 75 -23.41 -7.83 -10.76
N ALA A 76 -23.90 -7.31 -11.89
CA ALA A 76 -24.90 -6.24 -11.95
C ALA A 76 -26.17 -6.47 -11.10
N PRO A 77 -26.79 -7.68 -11.08
CA PRO A 77 -27.98 -7.90 -10.27
C PRO A 77 -27.72 -7.74 -8.76
N GLN A 78 -26.58 -8.25 -8.27
CA GLN A 78 -26.21 -8.12 -6.85
C GLN A 78 -25.82 -6.68 -6.51
N VAL A 79 -25.12 -5.99 -7.41
CA VAL A 79 -24.80 -4.56 -7.27
C VAL A 79 -26.08 -3.73 -7.09
N ALA A 80 -27.08 -3.91 -7.96
CA ALA A 80 -28.35 -3.20 -7.86
C ALA A 80 -29.10 -3.52 -6.55
N ALA A 81 -29.20 -4.80 -6.19
CA ALA A 81 -29.88 -5.23 -4.98
C ALA A 81 -29.21 -4.67 -3.71
N PHE A 82 -27.89 -4.68 -3.62
CA PHE A 82 -27.17 -4.13 -2.48
C PHE A 82 -27.20 -2.60 -2.44
N ALA A 83 -27.24 -1.93 -3.60
CA ALA A 83 -27.39 -0.48 -3.66
C ALA A 83 -28.74 -0.07 -3.04
N GLU A 84 -29.82 -0.77 -3.39
CA GLU A 84 -31.14 -0.57 -2.80
C GLU A 84 -31.14 -0.83 -1.28
N ARG A 85 -30.55 -1.96 -0.83
CA ARG A 85 -30.45 -2.31 0.60
C ARG A 85 -29.68 -1.26 1.41
N LEU A 86 -28.59 -0.73 0.87
CA LEU A 86 -27.81 0.34 1.48
C LEU A 86 -28.56 1.68 1.52
N GLN A 87 -29.27 2.03 0.45
CA GLN A 87 -30.12 3.22 0.41
C GLN A 87 -31.27 3.13 1.43
N ASN A 88 -31.80 1.92 1.64
CA ASN A 88 -32.77 1.59 2.70
C ASN A 88 -32.14 1.52 4.11
N ARG A 89 -30.83 1.78 4.23
CA ARG A 89 -30.09 1.84 5.50
C ARG A 89 -30.22 0.57 6.34
N GLU A 90 -30.13 -0.60 5.70
CA GLU A 90 -30.17 -1.88 6.40
C GLU A 90 -29.09 -1.95 7.50
N PRO A 91 -29.44 -2.13 8.79
CA PRO A 91 -28.50 -1.93 9.90
C PRO A 91 -27.24 -2.80 9.83
N CYS A 92 -27.39 -4.08 9.46
CA CYS A 92 -26.26 -5.01 9.39
C CYS A 92 -25.23 -4.63 8.30
N LEU A 93 -25.68 -4.01 7.21
CA LEU A 93 -24.79 -3.51 6.16
C LEU A 93 -24.09 -2.22 6.61
N LEU A 94 -24.78 -1.35 7.35
CA LEU A 94 -24.17 -0.14 7.89
C LEU A 94 -23.10 -0.45 8.94
N GLU A 95 -23.31 -1.45 9.79
CA GLU A 95 -22.31 -1.93 10.75
C GLU A 95 -21.05 -2.47 10.05
N GLU A 96 -21.22 -3.27 9.00
CA GLU A 96 -20.10 -3.77 8.21
C GLU A 96 -19.40 -2.68 7.41
N LEU A 97 -20.13 -1.70 6.89
CA LEU A 97 -19.57 -0.52 6.24
C LEU A 97 -18.71 0.30 7.21
N GLU A 98 -19.17 0.54 8.43
CA GLU A 98 -18.38 1.22 9.45
C GLU A 98 -17.11 0.41 9.80
N ARG A 99 -17.23 -0.92 9.90
CA ARG A 99 -16.07 -1.80 10.10
C ARG A 99 -15.09 -1.73 8.93
N ALA A 100 -15.57 -1.77 7.69
CA ALA A 100 -14.75 -1.62 6.49
C ALA A 100 -14.03 -0.28 6.47
N PHE A 101 -14.75 0.80 6.76
CA PHE A 101 -14.18 2.14 6.86
C PHE A 101 -13.06 2.23 7.91
N ARG A 102 -13.25 1.65 9.11
CA ARG A 102 -12.18 1.57 10.12
C ARG A 102 -10.93 0.85 9.61
N ILE A 103 -11.09 -0.26 8.90
CA ILE A 103 -9.95 -1.01 8.32
C ILE A 103 -9.20 -0.14 7.31
N VAL A 104 -9.91 0.54 6.41
CA VAL A 104 -9.32 1.47 5.44
C VAL A 104 -8.57 2.59 6.13
N MET A 105 -9.13 3.14 7.21
CA MET A 105 -8.47 4.21 7.98
C MET A 105 -7.19 3.74 8.67
N VAL A 106 -7.21 2.59 9.35
CA VAL A 106 -6.01 2.01 10.01
C VAL A 106 -4.92 1.74 8.99
N GLU A 107 -5.26 1.12 7.86
CA GLU A 107 -4.29 0.83 6.79
C GLU A 107 -3.76 2.12 6.15
N GLY A 108 -4.61 3.13 5.97
CA GLY A 108 -4.22 4.45 5.48
C GLY A 108 -3.23 5.17 6.39
N VAL A 109 -3.47 5.16 7.71
CA VAL A 109 -2.55 5.73 8.72
C VAL A 109 -1.22 5.00 8.70
N ARG A 110 -1.24 3.66 8.72
CA ARG A 110 -0.05 2.82 8.64
C ARG A 110 0.81 3.18 7.41
N ASN A 111 0.20 3.22 6.22
CA ASN A 111 0.91 3.54 4.98
C ASN A 111 1.46 4.97 4.97
N ALA A 112 0.75 5.93 5.57
CA ALA A 112 1.25 7.30 5.73
C ALA A 112 2.46 7.37 6.66
N MET A 113 2.47 6.61 7.76
CA MET A 113 3.62 6.52 8.68
C MET A 113 4.84 5.88 8.00
N VAL A 114 4.65 4.78 7.25
CA VAL A 114 5.73 4.16 6.44
C VAL A 114 6.35 5.20 5.50
N ALA A 115 5.52 5.92 4.74
CA ALA A 115 5.99 6.95 3.82
C ALA A 115 6.71 8.11 4.53
N ALA A 116 6.29 8.48 5.74
CA ALA A 116 6.98 9.47 6.55
C ALA A 116 8.39 8.99 6.96
N PHE A 117 8.50 7.76 7.47
CA PHE A 117 9.80 7.21 7.87
C PHE A 117 10.75 6.99 6.70
N GLN A 118 10.25 6.56 5.55
CA GLN A 118 11.05 6.48 4.32
C GLN A 118 11.65 7.84 3.94
N ARG A 119 10.92 8.94 4.15
CA ARG A 119 11.41 10.30 3.86
C ARG A 119 12.39 10.84 4.90
N LEU A 120 12.34 10.34 6.13
CA LEU A 120 13.28 10.68 7.20
C LEU A 120 14.54 9.81 7.19
N ASP A 121 14.67 8.91 6.19
CA ASP A 121 15.70 7.88 6.10
C ASP A 121 15.72 6.96 7.34
N LEU A 122 14.54 6.65 7.87
CA LEU A 122 14.31 5.75 9.01
C LEU A 122 13.72 4.40 8.59
N TRP A 123 13.82 4.04 7.30
CA TRP A 123 13.21 2.83 6.73
C TRP A 123 14.16 2.13 5.74
N PRO A 124 14.74 0.96 6.07
CA PRO A 124 14.66 0.30 7.38
C PRO A 124 15.43 1.08 8.45
N PRO A 125 15.02 1.00 9.73
CA PRO A 125 15.71 1.65 10.83
C PRO A 125 17.09 1.01 11.07
N LEU A 126 18.15 1.82 10.98
CA LEU A 126 19.54 1.38 11.20
C LEU A 126 20.33 2.42 12.01
N PRO A 127 20.99 2.04 13.13
CA PRO A 127 20.89 0.74 13.80
C PRO A 127 19.52 0.54 14.47
N PRO A 128 19.08 -0.71 14.71
CA PRO A 128 17.89 -0.97 15.50
C PRO A 128 17.99 -0.34 16.90
N PRO A 129 16.96 0.36 17.39
CA PRO A 129 16.93 0.87 18.75
C PRO A 129 17.12 -0.26 19.78
N PRO A 130 17.91 -0.06 20.85
CA PRO A 130 18.13 -1.10 21.84
C PRO A 130 16.84 -1.43 22.60
N GLY A 131 16.61 -2.72 22.84
CA GLY A 131 15.48 -3.20 23.66
C GLY A 131 14.14 -3.35 22.93
N ILE A 132 14.12 -3.25 21.60
CA ILE A 132 12.95 -3.58 20.78
C ILE A 132 13.14 -4.97 20.17
N GLU A 133 12.22 -5.88 20.46
CA GLU A 133 12.23 -7.24 19.93
C GLU A 133 11.74 -7.27 18.47
N GLU A 134 12.15 -8.26 17.67
CA GLU A 134 11.80 -8.36 16.24
C GLU A 134 10.29 -8.59 16.01
N ASP A 135 9.58 -9.12 17.01
CA ASP A 135 8.14 -9.36 16.99
C ASP A 135 7.31 -8.22 17.63
N ASP A 136 7.96 -7.20 18.22
CA ASP A 136 7.27 -6.01 18.72
C ASP A 136 6.76 -5.17 17.55
N CYS A 137 5.46 -5.31 17.28
CA CYS A 137 4.74 -4.62 16.22
C CYS A 137 3.85 -3.48 16.76
N CYS A 138 4.06 -3.01 17.99
CA CYS A 138 3.19 -2.02 18.66
C CYS A 138 3.43 -0.58 18.15
N TYR A 139 3.43 -0.36 16.83
CA TYR A 139 3.73 0.94 16.22
C TYR A 139 2.67 2.01 16.51
N GLU A 140 1.47 1.58 16.89
CA GLU A 140 0.35 2.46 17.26
C GLU A 140 0.62 3.23 18.57
N ASP A 141 1.61 2.80 19.36
CA ASP A 141 2.12 3.55 20.52
C ASP A 141 3.00 4.73 20.09
N VAL A 142 2.34 5.81 19.67
CA VAL A 142 2.98 7.06 19.24
C VAL A 142 3.53 7.90 20.39
N ASN A 143 3.46 7.42 21.64
CA ASN A 143 4.13 8.05 22.77
C ASN A 143 5.62 7.68 22.85
N SER A 144 6.05 6.66 22.13
CA SER A 144 7.44 6.24 22.03
C SER A 144 8.31 7.21 21.20
N PRO A 145 9.65 7.21 21.37
CA PRO A 145 10.54 7.97 20.50
C PRO A 145 10.40 7.58 19.02
N VAL A 146 10.52 8.53 18.11
CA VAL A 146 10.38 8.32 16.66
C VAL A 146 11.17 7.11 16.12
N PRO A 147 12.46 6.89 16.47
CA PRO A 147 13.18 5.69 16.04
C PRO A 147 12.56 4.37 16.51
N VAL A 148 11.95 4.35 17.70
CA VAL A 148 11.26 3.17 18.24
C VAL A 148 9.97 2.91 17.48
N ILE A 149 9.18 3.95 17.19
CA ILE A 149 7.97 3.82 16.38
C ILE A 149 8.32 3.27 14.99
N ALA A 150 9.39 3.79 14.37
CA ALA A 150 9.86 3.33 13.06
C ALA A 150 10.25 1.84 13.07
N GLN A 151 10.98 1.39 14.10
CA GLN A 151 11.34 -0.02 14.26
C GLN A 151 10.12 -0.93 14.41
N ARG A 152 9.17 -0.56 15.28
CA ARG A 152 7.94 -1.35 15.48
C ARG A 152 7.09 -1.43 14.21
N LEU A 153 7.02 -0.33 13.45
CA LEU A 153 6.29 -0.31 12.19
C LEU A 153 6.98 -1.16 11.12
N TYR A 154 8.31 -1.14 11.08
CA TYR A 154 9.10 -2.00 10.21
C TYR A 154 8.91 -3.48 10.54
N ASN A 155 8.91 -3.85 11.83
CA ASN A 155 8.60 -5.21 12.28
C ASN A 155 7.20 -5.66 11.81
N ASP A 156 6.18 -4.79 11.93
CA ASP A 156 4.83 -5.10 11.41
C ASP A 156 4.82 -5.31 9.89
N ASP A 157 5.58 -4.52 9.13
CA ASP A 157 5.71 -4.65 7.67
C ASP A 157 6.37 -5.96 7.27
N VAL A 158 7.51 -6.28 7.87
CA VAL A 158 8.20 -7.55 7.66
C VAL A 158 7.29 -8.72 8.01
N ARG A 159 6.57 -8.67 9.15
CA ARG A 159 5.62 -9.71 9.54
C ARG A 159 4.53 -9.91 8.50
N ARG A 160 3.96 -8.83 7.94
CA ARG A 160 2.93 -8.92 6.89
C ARG A 160 3.47 -9.48 5.57
N LEU A 161 4.71 -9.16 5.22
CA LEU A 161 5.41 -9.68 4.04
C LEU A 161 5.73 -11.18 4.18
N LEU A 162 6.16 -11.61 5.37
CA LEU A 162 6.47 -13.02 5.65
C LEU A 162 5.23 -13.91 5.79
N ALA A 163 4.07 -13.33 6.10
CA ALA A 163 2.83 -14.06 6.24
C ALA A 163 2.11 -14.37 4.91
N VAL A 164 2.74 -14.05 3.77
CA VAL A 164 2.24 -14.44 2.43
C VAL A 164 2.39 -15.96 2.28
N PRO A 165 1.29 -16.71 2.09
CA PRO A 165 1.38 -18.17 1.96
C PRO A 165 2.12 -18.57 0.67
N CYS A 166 2.73 -19.76 0.67
CA CYS A 166 3.56 -20.25 -0.44
C CYS A 166 2.78 -20.51 -1.75
N ASP A 167 1.45 -20.49 -1.71
CA ASP A 167 0.55 -20.71 -2.84
C ASP A 167 0.35 -19.45 -3.71
N GLY A 168 1.05 -18.35 -3.39
CA GLY A 168 0.90 -17.08 -4.10
C GLY A 168 -0.39 -16.34 -3.78
N VAL A 169 -1.16 -16.82 -2.79
CA VAL A 169 -2.35 -16.11 -2.29
C VAL A 169 -1.89 -14.83 -1.58
N GLN A 170 -2.71 -13.79 -1.69
CA GLN A 170 -2.43 -12.51 -1.04
C GLN A 170 -2.34 -12.65 0.48
N SER A 171 -1.49 -11.83 1.09
CA SER A 171 -1.46 -11.64 2.54
C SER A 171 -2.88 -11.39 3.06
N PRO A 172 -3.37 -12.15 4.06
CA PRO A 172 -4.74 -11.99 4.59
C PRO A 172 -5.08 -10.55 5.01
N TRP A 173 -4.08 -9.81 5.51
CA TRP A 173 -4.22 -8.40 5.87
C TRP A 173 -4.47 -7.52 4.65
N LEU A 174 -3.69 -7.72 3.58
CA LEU A 174 -3.87 -6.99 2.32
C LEU A 174 -5.22 -7.33 1.70
N GLN A 175 -5.59 -8.61 1.66
CA GLN A 175 -6.86 -9.09 1.12
C GLN A 175 -8.05 -8.40 1.82
N ARG A 176 -8.01 -8.37 3.15
CA ARG A 176 -9.03 -7.72 3.97
C ARG A 176 -9.08 -6.21 3.77
N ALA A 177 -7.93 -5.55 3.66
CA ALA A 177 -7.86 -4.11 3.38
C ALA A 177 -8.41 -3.75 2.00
N LEU A 178 -8.07 -4.51 0.96
CA LEU A 178 -8.60 -4.33 -0.40
C LEU A 178 -10.11 -4.54 -0.44
N THR A 179 -10.61 -5.55 0.27
CA THR A 179 -12.06 -5.82 0.37
C THR A 179 -12.78 -4.70 1.09
N ALA A 180 -12.21 -4.20 2.18
CA ALA A 180 -12.75 -3.06 2.89
C ALA A 180 -12.81 -1.81 2.00
N ALA A 181 -11.75 -1.53 1.24
CA ALA A 181 -11.71 -0.43 0.28
C ALA A 181 -12.77 -0.58 -0.82
N PHE A 182 -12.97 -1.80 -1.34
CA PHE A 182 -14.01 -2.09 -2.33
C PHE A 182 -15.41 -1.78 -1.79
N ILE A 183 -15.71 -2.17 -0.54
CA ILE A 183 -16.99 -1.88 0.12
C ILE A 183 -17.19 -0.37 0.33
N VAL A 184 -16.15 0.34 0.76
CA VAL A 184 -16.21 1.81 0.96
C VAL A 184 -16.42 2.54 -0.36
N ASP A 185 -15.71 2.14 -1.42
CA ASP A 185 -15.92 2.67 -2.78
C ASP A 185 -17.37 2.40 -3.25
N PHE A 186 -17.90 1.19 -3.03
CA PHE A 186 -19.29 0.85 -3.35
C PHE A 186 -20.29 1.77 -2.62
N ALA A 187 -20.14 1.93 -1.31
CA ALA A 187 -21.01 2.79 -0.51
C ALA A 187 -20.98 4.25 -0.97
N ALA A 188 -19.80 4.77 -1.31
CA ALA A 188 -19.65 6.13 -1.84
C ALA A 188 -20.38 6.29 -3.18
N GLU A 189 -20.20 5.34 -4.10
CA GLU A 189 -20.79 5.41 -5.44
C GLU A 189 -22.32 5.23 -5.44
N VAL A 190 -22.92 4.63 -4.41
CA VAL A 190 -24.39 4.58 -4.22
C VAL A 190 -24.94 5.83 -3.50
N GLY A 191 -24.07 6.78 -3.13
CA GLY A 191 -24.44 8.06 -2.53
C GLY A 191 -24.60 8.03 -1.01
N LEU A 192 -24.06 7.02 -0.32
CA LEU A 192 -24.02 7.07 1.15
C LEU A 192 -22.93 8.04 1.63
N PRO A 193 -23.20 8.81 2.70
CA PRO A 193 -22.17 9.63 3.32
C PRO A 193 -21.09 8.73 3.93
N SER A 194 -19.84 9.13 3.76
CA SER A 194 -18.72 8.44 4.41
C SER A 194 -18.90 8.49 5.94
N PRO A 195 -18.62 7.39 6.67
CA PRO A 195 -18.51 7.44 8.12
C PRO A 195 -17.47 8.48 8.55
N GLN A 196 -17.63 9.02 9.76
CA GLN A 196 -16.63 9.93 10.31
C GLN A 196 -15.37 9.16 10.68
N MET A 197 -14.21 9.80 10.52
CA MET A 197 -12.94 9.25 11.02
C MET A 197 -13.09 8.93 12.51
N PRO A 198 -12.76 7.72 12.96
CA PRO A 198 -12.88 7.41 14.38
C PRO A 198 -11.86 8.23 15.19
N PRO A 199 -12.23 8.71 16.40
CA PRO A 199 -11.39 9.61 17.19
C PRO A 199 -9.98 9.06 17.45
N THR A 200 -9.86 7.75 17.71
CA THR A 200 -8.58 7.11 17.99
C THR A 200 -7.58 7.20 16.84
N GLN A 201 -8.03 7.09 15.58
CA GLN A 201 -7.15 7.29 14.43
C GLN A 201 -6.81 8.77 14.22
N GLN A 202 -7.74 9.67 14.54
CA GLN A 202 -7.48 11.11 14.46
C GLN A 202 -6.40 11.54 15.47
N GLU A 203 -6.55 11.14 16.73
CA GLU A 203 -5.60 11.38 17.82
C GLU A 203 -4.22 10.82 17.46
N MET A 204 -4.16 9.57 16.97
CA MET A 204 -2.90 8.94 16.53
C MET A 204 -2.19 9.75 15.43
N ILE A 205 -2.92 10.26 14.43
CA ILE A 205 -2.35 11.10 13.37
C ILE A 205 -1.78 12.40 13.94
N GLU A 206 -2.53 13.06 14.82
CA GLU A 206 -2.15 14.33 15.44
C GLU A 206 -0.91 14.17 16.32
N GLU A 207 -0.89 13.15 17.18
CA GLU A 207 0.25 12.82 18.04
C GLU A 207 1.48 12.41 17.22
N PHE A 208 1.31 11.57 16.20
CA PHE A 208 2.41 11.20 15.32
C PHE A 208 3.00 12.42 14.60
N SER A 209 2.16 13.34 14.12
CA SER A 209 2.61 14.59 13.48
C SER A 209 3.49 15.41 14.43
N LEU A 210 3.07 15.53 15.69
CA LEU A 210 3.83 16.22 16.73
C LEU A 210 5.19 15.55 16.97
N ARG A 211 5.23 14.21 17.06
CA ARG A 211 6.48 13.46 17.26
C ARG A 211 7.48 13.65 16.13
N ILE A 212 7.01 13.69 14.89
CA ILE A 212 7.86 13.95 13.72
C ILE A 212 8.45 15.36 13.79
N GLN A 213 7.64 16.37 14.15
CA GLN A 213 8.12 17.74 14.33
C GLN A 213 9.16 17.87 15.44
N GLU A 214 8.93 17.23 16.59
CA GLU A 214 9.88 17.17 17.71
C GLU A 214 11.22 16.56 17.26
N TYR A 215 11.15 15.43 16.55
CA TYR A 215 12.32 14.72 16.05
C TYR A 215 13.12 15.54 15.03
N GLU A 216 12.45 16.17 14.07
CA GLU A 216 13.09 17.08 13.11
C GLU A 216 13.75 18.27 13.82
N SER A 217 13.10 18.84 14.84
CA SER A 217 13.64 19.95 15.63
C SER A 217 14.90 19.54 16.39
N GLN A 218 14.93 18.33 16.95
CA GLN A 218 16.11 17.77 17.63
C GLN A 218 17.28 17.55 16.65
N ARG A 219 17.00 17.06 15.43
CA ARG A 219 18.03 16.92 14.38
C ARG A 219 18.53 18.25 13.83
N ALA A 220 17.68 19.29 13.85
CA ALA A 220 18.05 20.62 13.38
C ALA A 220 18.94 21.39 14.37
N ALA A 221 19.04 20.94 15.63
CA ALA A 221 19.91 21.55 16.63
C ALA A 221 21.35 21.63 16.06
N PRO A 222 22.01 22.81 16.12
CA PRO A 222 23.29 23.00 15.47
C PRO A 222 24.33 22.02 16.04
N LEU A 223 24.70 21.04 15.22
CA LEU A 223 25.94 20.33 15.39
C LEU A 223 27.08 21.36 15.26
N PRO A 224 28.18 21.22 16.00
CA PRO A 224 29.31 22.14 15.93
C PRO A 224 29.83 22.26 14.49
N ALA A 225 29.51 23.40 13.87
CA ALA A 225 30.00 24.11 12.67
C ALA A 225 30.44 23.37 11.38
N ASP A 226 30.61 22.05 11.34
CA ASP A 226 31.38 21.42 10.25
C ASP A 226 30.58 20.54 9.26
N GLU A 227 29.23 20.47 9.30
CA GLU A 227 28.47 19.70 8.29
C GLU A 227 27.21 20.39 7.69
N PRO A 228 27.07 20.42 6.34
CA PRO A 228 25.95 21.05 5.63
C PRO A 228 24.75 20.10 5.37
N GLU A 229 24.36 19.23 6.31
CA GLU A 229 23.20 18.32 6.15
C GLU A 229 21.82 18.98 6.40
N GLN A 230 21.80 20.18 7.00
CA GLN A 230 20.58 20.86 7.48
C GLN A 230 19.53 21.26 6.42
N ARG A 231 19.76 21.07 5.11
CA ARG A 231 18.80 21.41 4.05
C ARG A 231 17.86 20.29 3.62
N ARG A 232 17.94 19.07 4.18
CA ARG A 232 17.17 17.90 3.70
C ARG A 232 15.88 17.57 4.45
N LEU A 233 15.61 18.18 5.62
CA LEU A 233 14.62 17.62 6.57
C LEU A 233 13.22 18.27 6.51
N ARG A 234 13.08 19.58 6.24
CA ARG A 234 11.77 20.25 6.06
C ARG A 234 10.82 19.60 5.01
N PRO A 235 11.32 18.98 3.92
CA PRO A 235 10.45 18.30 2.96
C PRO A 235 9.66 17.11 3.52
N ALA A 236 10.10 16.48 4.63
CA ALA A 236 9.46 15.25 5.12
C ALA A 236 8.11 15.54 5.79
N LEU A 237 8.03 16.49 6.72
CA LEU A 237 6.77 16.97 7.30
C LEU A 237 5.81 17.50 6.24
N GLU A 238 6.28 18.38 5.34
CA GLU A 238 5.43 18.92 4.27
C GLU A 238 4.89 17.82 3.37
N ALA A 239 5.68 16.77 3.11
CA ALA A 239 5.23 15.66 2.29
C ALA A 239 4.32 14.70 3.06
N PHE A 240 4.48 14.54 4.38
CA PHE A 240 3.55 13.80 5.22
C PHE A 240 2.19 14.51 5.30
N GLU A 241 2.19 15.81 5.58
CA GLU A 241 0.99 16.63 5.52
C GLU A 241 0.36 16.61 4.12
N ARG A 242 1.16 16.63 3.04
CA ARG A 242 0.68 16.46 1.67
C ARG A 242 0.11 15.06 1.40
N ALA A 243 0.66 14.01 2.01
CA ALA A 243 0.14 12.65 1.89
C ALA A 243 -1.18 12.47 2.67
N LEU A 244 -1.30 13.17 3.81
CA LEU A 244 -2.53 13.23 4.60
C LEU A 244 -3.55 14.25 4.07
N ALA A 245 -3.14 15.24 3.27
CA ALA A 245 -4.02 16.27 2.77
C ALA A 245 -5.17 15.68 1.94
N PRO A 246 -4.96 14.69 1.05
CA PRO A 246 -6.04 13.92 0.46
C PRO A 246 -6.93 13.27 1.53
N LEU A 247 -6.38 12.54 2.50
CA LEU A 247 -7.18 11.91 3.57
C LEU A 247 -8.04 12.91 4.37
N LYS A 248 -7.49 14.08 4.73
CA LYS A 248 -8.17 15.12 5.54
C LYS A 248 -9.16 15.93 4.70
N ALA A 249 -8.70 16.50 3.59
CA ALA A 249 -9.53 17.27 2.67
C ALA A 249 -10.61 16.40 2.02
N GLU A 250 -10.39 15.08 1.94
CA GLU A 250 -11.35 14.14 1.38
C GLU A 250 -12.25 13.50 2.43
N SER A 251 -11.86 13.38 3.71
CA SER A 251 -12.85 13.20 4.78
C SER A 251 -13.85 14.37 4.81
N GLN A 252 -13.38 15.60 4.57
CA GLN A 252 -14.21 16.79 4.40
C GLN A 252 -14.95 16.84 3.05
N ARG A 253 -14.30 16.51 1.91
CA ARG A 253 -14.97 16.46 0.61
C ARG A 253 -15.90 15.27 0.48
N LEU A 254 -15.66 14.11 1.06
CA LEU A 254 -16.62 12.99 1.11
C LEU A 254 -17.84 13.33 1.96
N ARG A 255 -17.68 14.25 2.93
CA ARG A 255 -18.79 14.90 3.64
C ARG A 255 -19.59 15.84 2.72
N GLU A 256 -18.97 16.43 1.69
CA GLU A 256 -19.59 17.43 0.80
C GLU A 256 -19.96 16.90 -0.60
N GLN A 257 -19.30 15.85 -1.08
CA GLN A 257 -19.24 15.28 -2.43
C GLN A 257 -18.66 13.84 -2.35
N GLY A 258 -19.52 12.85 -2.11
CA GLY A 258 -19.14 11.45 -1.85
C GLY A 258 -18.57 10.67 -3.04
N GLY A 259 -17.26 10.78 -3.33
CA GLY A 259 -16.49 9.66 -3.88
C GLY A 259 -15.37 10.01 -4.88
N ARG A 260 -14.12 10.22 -4.42
CA ARG A 260 -12.92 10.18 -5.31
C ARG A 260 -11.62 9.58 -4.71
N PHE A 261 -11.60 9.24 -3.43
CA PHE A 261 -10.37 9.02 -2.66
C PHE A 261 -9.38 8.01 -3.25
N VAL A 262 -9.85 6.83 -3.62
CA VAL A 262 -8.89 5.75 -3.92
C VAL A 262 -8.29 5.90 -5.34
N ALA A 263 -8.80 6.77 -6.22
CA ALA A 263 -8.26 6.95 -7.58
C ALA A 263 -6.91 7.69 -7.65
N GLU A 264 -6.63 8.58 -6.70
CA GLU A 264 -5.43 9.43 -6.73
C GLU A 264 -4.25 8.81 -5.97
N ASN A 265 -4.48 7.78 -5.14
CA ASN A 265 -3.42 7.04 -4.44
C ASN A 265 -2.84 5.84 -5.21
N LYS A 266 -2.95 5.83 -6.56
CA LYS A 266 -2.33 4.79 -7.41
C LYS A 266 -0.81 4.73 -7.26
N THR A 267 -0.13 5.86 -7.01
CA THR A 267 1.34 5.91 -6.89
C THR A 267 1.85 5.63 -5.48
N ALA A 268 1.10 5.96 -4.44
CA ALA A 268 1.47 5.64 -3.06
C ALA A 268 1.28 4.15 -2.74
N ILE A 269 0.35 3.46 -3.39
CA ILE A 269 0.07 2.03 -3.19
C ILE A 269 0.85 1.14 -4.19
N ALA A 270 1.16 1.61 -5.41
CA ALA A 270 1.93 0.81 -6.39
C ALA A 270 3.45 0.77 -6.12
N LEU A 271 4.01 1.70 -5.33
CA LEU A 271 5.42 1.66 -4.93
C LEU A 271 5.71 0.73 -3.73
N GLY A 272 4.68 0.20 -3.07
CA GLY A 272 4.84 -0.74 -1.95
C GLY A 272 4.93 -2.22 -2.35
N ALA A 273 4.75 -2.57 -3.62
CA ALA A 273 4.65 -3.98 -4.06
C ALA A 273 5.64 -4.40 -5.16
N VAL A 274 6.67 -3.60 -5.46
CA VAL A 274 7.73 -4.00 -6.42
C VAL A 274 9.09 -4.05 -5.71
N GLY A 275 9.42 -5.26 -5.26
CA GLY A 275 10.77 -5.84 -5.22
C GLY A 275 11.92 -4.98 -4.69
N VAL A 276 12.25 -5.16 -3.41
CA VAL A 276 13.65 -5.03 -2.96
C VAL A 276 14.38 -6.32 -3.34
N VAL A 277 14.80 -6.42 -4.59
CA VAL A 277 15.96 -7.23 -4.98
C VAL A 277 16.83 -6.36 -5.88
N GLY A 278 17.81 -5.70 -5.25
CA GLY A 278 19.07 -5.30 -5.87
C GLY A 278 19.05 -4.13 -6.86
N GLY A 279 19.70 -3.04 -6.47
CA GLY A 279 20.42 -2.19 -7.41
C GLY A 279 19.85 -0.79 -7.61
N ALA A 280 20.74 0.19 -7.47
CA ALA A 280 20.55 1.62 -7.62
C ALA A 280 19.91 2.10 -8.96
N VAL A 281 19.55 3.40 -8.99
CA VAL A 281 19.16 4.26 -10.14
C VAL A 281 17.64 4.32 -10.41
N ALA A 282 17.00 5.44 -10.73
CA ALA A 282 17.18 6.88 -10.53
C ALA A 282 15.85 7.55 -10.93
N ALA A 283 15.64 8.77 -10.48
CA ALA A 283 14.63 9.66 -11.02
C ALA A 283 14.93 10.04 -12.48
N VAL A 284 13.86 10.44 -13.19
CA VAL A 284 13.76 11.32 -14.37
C VAL A 284 13.12 10.64 -15.59
N LEU A 285 11.85 10.98 -15.82
CA LEU A 285 11.23 11.00 -17.14
C LEU A 285 10.77 12.42 -17.45
N ALA A 286 11.68 13.23 -17.98
CA ALA A 286 11.39 14.35 -18.88
C ALA A 286 12.69 14.81 -19.55
N GLY A 287 12.70 14.85 -20.89
CA GLY A 287 13.70 15.58 -21.66
C GLY A 287 14.75 14.70 -22.36
N GLY A 288 14.64 14.64 -23.68
CA GLY A 288 15.55 13.88 -24.53
C GLY A 288 16.89 14.55 -24.81
N ALA A 289 17.76 13.69 -25.36
CA ALA A 289 18.86 13.94 -26.28
C ALA A 289 20.21 14.49 -25.78
N ILE A 290 21.24 13.81 -26.32
CA ILE A 290 22.65 14.18 -26.50
C ILE A 290 23.58 14.00 -25.29
N VAL A 291 24.40 12.93 -25.30
CA VAL A 291 25.85 12.95 -25.63
C VAL A 291 26.41 11.55 -25.32
N ALA A 292 26.84 10.84 -26.36
CA ALA A 292 27.69 9.67 -26.25
C ALA A 292 29.15 10.12 -26.08
N GLY A 293 29.89 9.54 -25.12
CA GLY A 293 31.32 9.80 -25.01
C GLY A 293 31.99 9.27 -23.74
N ARG A 294 32.47 8.02 -23.82
CA ARG A 294 33.68 7.44 -23.18
C ARG A 294 34.06 7.88 -21.76
N LEU A 295 34.17 6.89 -20.87
CA LEU A 295 35.44 6.49 -20.23
C LEU A 295 35.27 5.16 -19.48
N ALA A 296 35.56 4.06 -20.18
CA ALA A 296 35.92 2.79 -19.56
C ALA A 296 37.44 2.67 -19.66
N GLN A 297 38.16 3.06 -18.61
CA GLN A 297 39.58 2.69 -18.41
C GLN A 297 40.06 3.01 -16.98
N ARG A 298 40.08 2.00 -16.11
CA ARG A 298 40.94 1.80 -14.90
C ARG A 298 40.21 0.84 -13.96
N GLY A 299 40.76 -0.26 -13.50
CA GLY A 299 42.08 -0.82 -13.68
C GLY A 299 42.11 -2.19 -13.01
N SER A 300 42.73 -3.15 -13.67
CA SER A 300 43.19 -4.40 -13.07
C SER A 300 44.34 -4.11 -12.11
N GLN A 301 44.23 -4.56 -10.85
CA GLN A 301 45.30 -4.80 -9.85
C GLN A 301 44.59 -4.97 -8.49
N GLU A 302 44.76 -5.98 -7.64
CA GLU A 302 45.83 -6.96 -7.42
C GLU A 302 45.24 -8.26 -6.83
N HIS A 303 45.79 -9.39 -7.26
CA HIS A 303 45.70 -10.68 -6.58
C HIS A 303 46.96 -10.82 -5.73
N GLY A 304 46.84 -10.55 -4.42
CA GLY A 304 47.77 -11.00 -3.38
C GLY A 304 46.90 -11.66 -2.32
N GLY A 305 47.06 -12.94 -1.98
CA GLY A 305 48.30 -13.53 -1.50
C GLY A 305 48.18 -13.63 0.02
N SER A 306 47.42 -14.62 0.51
CA SER A 306 47.39 -14.97 1.94
C SER A 306 47.93 -16.36 2.14
N GLN A 307 49.10 -16.37 2.77
CA GLN A 307 49.86 -17.51 3.24
C GLN A 307 49.07 -18.32 4.27
N GLU A 308 49.06 -19.65 4.09
CA GLU A 308 48.89 -20.62 5.15
C GLU A 308 50.01 -20.47 6.18
N SER A 309 49.64 -20.31 7.45
CA SER A 309 50.55 -20.49 8.59
C SER A 309 50.31 -21.86 9.22
N PRO A 310 51.37 -22.58 9.65
CA PRO A 310 51.27 -23.96 10.12
C PRO A 310 50.80 -24.07 11.58
N GLN A 311 50.04 -25.15 11.85
CA GLN A 311 49.67 -25.62 13.19
C GLN A 311 50.90 -25.96 14.05
N GLU A 312 50.89 -25.47 15.28
CA GLU A 312 51.81 -25.77 16.37
C GLU A 312 51.32 -27.02 17.13
N PRO A 313 52.20 -27.98 17.53
CA PRO A 313 51.80 -29.22 18.17
C PRO A 313 51.63 -29.09 19.70
N GLU A 314 50.55 -29.66 20.22
CA GLU A 314 50.31 -29.92 21.64
C GLU A 314 51.42 -30.78 22.26
N GLN A 315 51.96 -30.32 23.40
CA GLN A 315 52.73 -31.13 24.33
C GLN A 315 51.82 -31.70 25.43
N PRO A 316 52.09 -32.91 25.93
CA PRO A 316 51.36 -33.50 27.05
C PRO A 316 51.97 -33.07 28.39
N GLU A 317 51.13 -32.62 29.32
CA GLU A 317 51.47 -32.55 30.75
C GLU A 317 50.95 -33.80 31.48
N GLN A 318 51.68 -34.10 32.56
CA GLN A 318 51.84 -35.35 33.29
C GLN A 318 50.65 -35.76 34.17
#